data_AF-A0A2E7MI44-F1
#
_entry.id   AF-A0A2E7MI44-F1
#
_cell.length_a   1.000
_cell.length_b   1.000
_cell.length_c   1.000
_cell.angle_alpha   90.00
_cell.angle_beta   90.00
_cell.angle_gamma   90.00
#
_symmetry.space_group_name_H-M   'P 1'
#
loop_
_entity.id
_entity.type
_entity.pdbx_description
1 polymer ?
#
loop_
_entity_poly.entity_id
_entity_poly.type
_entity_poly.pdbx_seq_one_letter_code
_entity_poly.pdbx_strand_id
1 'polypeptide(L)'
;MKKRFIILILLGFSCSVDQGADPCNSEHSLETDEATNINADSARFSGSIAIISLDCPIPEGAQQGFVFDTNNFPTVNDAVILANGTMISATANNLSPETSYYVRTFIANSAGAFYGNEISFTTPAAGSN
;
A
#
# COMPACT_ATOMS: atom_id res chain seq x y z
N MET A 1 39.34 -60.06 -1.74
CA MET A 1 37.89 -60.18 -1.39
C MET A 1 37.74 -60.00 0.12
N LYS A 2 36.66 -59.53 0.73
CA LYS A 2 35.36 -58.91 0.31
C LYS A 2 34.87 -58.13 1.57
N LYS A 3 34.22 -56.97 1.53
CA LYS A 3 33.84 -56.03 0.46
C LYS A 3 33.56 -54.63 1.06
N ARG A 4 34.43 -53.63 0.84
CA ARG A 4 34.19 -52.16 0.97
C ARG A 4 34.03 -51.57 2.39
N PHE A 5 34.81 -50.52 2.64
CA PHE A 5 34.49 -49.36 3.49
C PHE A 5 33.13 -48.76 3.10
N ILE A 6 32.34 -48.26 4.07
CA ILE A 6 31.48 -47.06 3.98
C ILE A 6 31.01 -46.74 5.41
N ILE A 7 31.36 -45.54 5.89
CA ILE A 7 30.72 -44.94 7.08
C ILE A 7 29.52 -44.17 6.54
N LEU A 8 28.31 -44.65 6.85
CA LEU A 8 27.07 -43.94 6.55
C LEU A 8 26.67 -43.14 7.80
N ILE A 9 26.78 -41.83 7.69
CA ILE A 9 26.45 -40.89 8.76
C ILE A 9 24.94 -40.93 8.99
N LEU A 10 24.54 -41.38 10.18
CA LEU A 10 23.19 -41.16 10.71
C LEU A 10 23.06 -39.69 11.11
N LEU A 11 22.41 -38.90 10.26
CA LEU A 11 21.72 -37.68 10.68
C LEU A 11 20.23 -37.90 10.46
N GLY A 12 19.56 -38.35 11.52
CA GLY A 12 18.12 -38.21 11.60
C GLY A 12 17.79 -36.77 11.96
N PHE A 13 17.01 -36.10 11.12
CA PHE A 13 16.09 -35.08 11.61
C PHE A 13 14.73 -35.33 10.97
N SER A 14 13.79 -35.77 11.81
CA SER A 14 12.39 -35.78 11.46
C SER A 14 11.91 -34.33 11.44
N CYS A 15 11.36 -33.90 10.31
CA CYS A 15 10.21 -33.01 10.33
C CYS A 15 9.41 -33.27 9.07
N SER A 16 8.41 -34.14 9.18
CA SER A 16 7.26 -34.08 8.27
C SER A 16 6.63 -32.71 8.47
N VAL A 17 6.89 -31.79 7.54
CA VAL A 17 6.19 -30.50 7.51
C VAL A 17 4.71 -30.83 7.29
N ASP A 18 3.92 -30.51 8.31
CA ASP A 18 2.48 -30.77 8.33
C ASP A 18 1.81 -30.05 7.15
N GLN A 19 0.67 -30.56 6.67
CA GLN A 19 -0.14 -29.84 5.69
C GLN A 19 -0.94 -28.73 6.38
N GLY A 20 -0.22 -27.77 6.98
CA GLY A 20 -0.74 -26.44 7.22
C GLY A 20 -0.76 -25.68 5.90
N ALA A 21 -1.85 -24.99 5.59
CA ALA A 21 -1.82 -23.99 4.54
C ALA A 21 -0.74 -22.97 4.90
N ASP A 22 0.18 -22.68 3.96
CA ASP A 22 1.22 -21.67 4.17
C ASP A 22 0.53 -20.36 4.58
N PRO A 23 0.91 -19.74 5.70
CA PRO A 23 0.27 -18.52 6.15
C PRO A 23 0.53 -17.44 5.11
N CYS A 24 -0.53 -17.03 4.43
CA CYS A 24 -0.40 -16.22 3.23
C CYS A 24 0.25 -14.86 3.57
N ASN A 25 1.50 -14.70 3.15
CA ASN A 25 2.26 -13.48 3.33
C ASN A 25 1.82 -12.46 2.27
N SER A 26 0.88 -11.59 2.64
CA SER A 26 0.31 -10.55 1.79
C SER A 26 1.28 -9.38 1.62
N GLU A 27 2.25 -9.56 0.72
CA GLU A 27 3.10 -8.46 0.26
C GLU A 27 2.29 -7.51 -0.64
N HIS A 28 1.96 -6.34 -0.10
CA HIS A 28 1.27 -5.26 -0.80
C HIS A 28 2.27 -4.16 -1.17
N SER A 29 2.37 -3.84 -2.46
CA SER A 29 3.15 -2.71 -2.96
C SER A 29 2.20 -1.59 -3.36
N LEU A 30 2.17 -0.51 -2.58
CA LEU A 30 1.37 0.68 -2.85
C LEU A 30 2.30 1.83 -3.21
N GLU A 31 2.00 2.52 -4.30
CA GLU A 31 2.71 3.74 -4.72
C GLU A 31 1.73 4.92 -4.78
N THR A 32 2.19 6.08 -4.37
CA THR A 32 1.55 7.39 -4.50
C THR A 32 2.38 8.19 -5.48
N ASP A 33 1.79 8.54 -6.62
CA ASP A 33 2.44 9.38 -7.63
C ASP A 33 2.39 10.86 -7.19
N GLU A 34 3.28 11.67 -7.74
CA GLU A 34 3.28 13.13 -7.53
C GLU A 34 1.92 13.76 -7.88
N ALA A 35 1.50 14.74 -7.05
CA ALA A 35 0.25 15.45 -7.26
C ALA A 35 0.30 16.29 -8.56
N THR A 36 -0.80 16.26 -9.32
CA THR A 36 -0.94 17.00 -10.59
C THR A 36 -2.16 17.92 -10.55
N ASN A 37 -2.32 18.81 -11.55
CA ASN A 37 -3.41 19.78 -11.65
C ASN A 37 -3.69 20.51 -10.31
N ILE A 38 -2.62 21.00 -9.67
CA ILE A 38 -2.67 21.66 -8.37
C ILE A 38 -3.17 23.10 -8.58
N ASN A 39 -4.39 23.36 -8.16
CA ASN A 39 -5.01 24.68 -8.10
C ASN A 39 -5.08 25.14 -6.63
N ALA A 40 -5.49 26.38 -6.40
CA ALA A 40 -5.57 26.95 -5.04
C ALA A 40 -6.51 26.17 -4.09
N ASP A 41 -7.51 25.45 -4.62
CA ASP A 41 -8.55 24.73 -3.86
C ASP A 41 -8.70 23.24 -4.23
N SER A 42 -7.86 22.72 -5.14
CA SER A 42 -7.97 21.34 -5.63
C SER A 42 -6.63 20.74 -6.06
N ALA A 43 -6.47 19.43 -5.97
CA ALA A 43 -5.34 18.71 -6.56
C ALA A 43 -5.74 17.32 -7.04
N ARG A 44 -5.04 16.81 -8.06
CA ARG A 44 -5.25 15.49 -8.65
C ARG A 44 -4.22 14.50 -8.07
N PHE A 45 -4.72 13.46 -7.41
CA PHE A 45 -3.93 12.36 -6.88
C PHE A 45 -3.99 11.17 -7.82
N SER A 46 -2.86 10.47 -7.96
CA SER A 46 -2.70 9.24 -8.73
C SER A 46 -1.83 8.26 -7.93
N GLY A 47 -1.97 6.97 -8.20
CA GLY A 47 -1.15 5.96 -7.56
C GLY A 47 -1.48 4.55 -8.04
N SER A 48 -0.74 3.59 -7.52
CA SER A 48 -0.93 2.17 -7.86
C SER A 48 -1.04 1.29 -6.62
N ILE A 49 -1.81 0.21 -6.76
CA ILE A 49 -2.02 -0.83 -5.74
C ILE A 49 -1.71 -2.18 -6.42
N ALA A 50 -0.54 -2.73 -6.11
CA ALA A 50 -0.11 -4.03 -6.59
C ALA A 50 -0.15 -5.06 -5.45
N ILE A 51 -0.88 -6.15 -5.69
CA ILE A 51 -0.91 -7.33 -4.83
C ILE A 51 0.11 -8.31 -5.40
N ILE A 52 1.19 -8.63 -4.68
CA ILE A 52 2.26 -9.48 -5.23
C ILE A 52 1.96 -10.97 -5.00
N SER A 53 1.25 -11.30 -3.92
CA SER A 53 0.78 -12.65 -3.62
C SER A 53 -0.54 -12.98 -4.33
N LEU A 54 -0.53 -13.90 -5.32
CA LEU A 54 -1.77 -14.41 -5.93
C LEU A 54 -2.68 -15.15 -4.93
N ASP A 55 -2.10 -15.70 -3.86
CA ASP A 55 -2.81 -16.49 -2.85
C ASP A 55 -3.50 -15.65 -1.75
N CYS A 56 -3.24 -14.33 -1.73
CA CYS A 56 -4.01 -13.35 -0.95
C CYS A 56 -4.60 -12.30 -1.88
N PRO A 57 -5.81 -12.52 -2.44
CA PRO A 57 -6.56 -11.41 -3.03
C PRO A 57 -6.79 -10.33 -1.99
N ILE A 58 -7.00 -9.08 -2.44
CA ILE A 58 -7.48 -8.01 -1.58
C ILE A 58 -8.71 -8.52 -0.81
N PRO A 59 -8.72 -8.43 0.54
CA PRO A 59 -9.84 -8.92 1.33
C PRO A 59 -11.16 -8.31 0.86
N GLU A 60 -12.19 -9.15 0.73
CA GLU A 60 -13.51 -8.71 0.31
C GLU A 60 -14.02 -7.58 1.23
N GLY A 61 -14.46 -6.47 0.63
CA GLY A 61 -14.88 -5.28 1.39
C GLY A 61 -13.75 -4.34 1.85
N ALA A 62 -12.50 -4.55 1.45
CA ALA A 62 -11.43 -3.57 1.68
C ALA A 62 -11.72 -2.25 0.94
N GLN A 63 -11.53 -1.14 1.64
CA GLN A 63 -11.54 0.22 1.08
C GLN A 63 -10.17 0.54 0.47
N GLN A 64 -10.18 1.27 -0.64
CA GLN A 64 -9.00 1.70 -1.39
C GLN A 64 -9.12 3.19 -1.71
N GLY A 65 -7.99 3.87 -1.88
CA GLY A 65 -7.98 5.25 -2.35
C GLY A 65 -6.78 6.03 -1.87
N PHE A 66 -7.00 7.29 -1.50
CA PHE A 66 -5.99 8.19 -0.95
C PHE A 66 -6.39 8.68 0.44
N VAL A 67 -5.40 8.77 1.33
CA VAL A 67 -5.49 9.54 2.58
C VAL A 67 -4.62 10.78 2.46
N PHE A 68 -5.06 11.90 3.03
CA PHE A 68 -4.31 13.16 2.99
C PHE A 68 -4.57 14.01 4.23
N ASP A 69 -3.58 14.82 4.62
CA ASP A 69 -3.67 15.82 5.69
C ASP A 69 -2.60 16.90 5.50
N THR A 70 -2.68 17.96 6.30
CA THR A 70 -1.65 18.97 6.51
C THR A 70 -0.48 18.50 7.39
N ASN A 71 -0.64 17.38 8.12
CA ASN A 71 0.44 16.72 8.87
C ASN A 71 1.03 15.53 8.08
N ASN A 72 2.28 15.20 8.36
CA ASN A 72 2.94 14.01 7.82
C ASN A 72 2.29 12.70 8.30
N PHE A 73 2.47 11.67 7.49
CA PHE A 73 1.99 10.29 7.65
C PHE A 73 0.46 10.16 7.83
N PRO A 74 -0.35 10.76 6.94
CA PRO A 74 -1.81 10.65 7.00
C PRO A 74 -2.26 9.18 6.98
N THR A 75 -3.40 8.94 7.61
CA THR A 75 -4.00 7.63 7.89
C THR A 75 -5.47 7.60 7.50
N VAL A 76 -6.11 6.44 7.61
CA VAL A 76 -7.56 6.30 7.36
C VAL A 76 -8.47 7.01 8.38
N ASN A 77 -7.90 7.67 9.40
CA ASN A 77 -8.64 8.51 10.34
C ASN A 77 -8.69 9.99 9.92
N ASP A 78 -7.92 10.37 8.89
CA ASP A 78 -7.75 11.73 8.41
C ASP A 78 -8.68 12.00 7.21
N ALA A 79 -8.32 12.86 6.25
CA ALA A 79 -9.15 13.06 5.06
C ALA A 79 -8.97 11.90 4.07
N VAL A 80 -10.08 11.28 3.64
CA VAL A 80 -10.08 10.08 2.79
C VAL A 80 -10.82 10.34 1.47
N ILE A 81 -10.26 9.88 0.34
CA ILE A 81 -10.94 9.84 -0.95
C ILE A 81 -10.89 8.42 -1.49
N LEU A 82 -12.05 7.78 -1.62
CA LEU A 82 -12.14 6.40 -2.10
C LEU A 82 -11.95 6.32 -3.62
N ALA A 83 -11.06 5.41 -4.06
CA ALA A 83 -10.84 5.08 -5.46
C ALA A 83 -10.41 3.60 -5.56
N ASN A 84 -11.05 2.84 -6.45
CA ASN A 84 -10.88 1.39 -6.53
C ASN A 84 -10.14 0.98 -7.81
N GLY A 85 -9.27 -0.04 -7.70
CA GLY A 85 -8.53 -0.61 -8.84
C GLY A 85 -7.03 -0.78 -8.55
N THR A 86 -6.29 -1.24 -9.55
CA THR A 86 -4.82 -1.39 -9.47
C THR A 86 -4.07 -0.11 -9.86
N MET A 87 -4.64 0.70 -10.76
CA MET A 87 -4.23 2.08 -11.02
C MET A 87 -5.38 2.97 -10.57
N ILE A 88 -5.17 3.74 -9.51
CA ILE A 88 -6.20 4.58 -8.91
C ILE A 88 -5.87 6.05 -9.08
N SER A 89 -6.89 6.88 -9.08
CA SER A 89 -6.70 8.33 -9.12
C SER A 89 -7.98 9.03 -8.64
N ALA A 90 -7.84 10.11 -7.86
CA ALA A 90 -8.96 10.95 -7.44
C ALA A 90 -8.62 12.46 -7.49
N THR A 91 -9.61 13.33 -7.29
CA THR A 91 -9.41 14.78 -7.14
C THR A 91 -9.81 15.19 -5.74
N ALA A 92 -8.87 15.76 -4.98
CA ALA A 92 -9.18 16.49 -3.76
C ALA A 92 -9.73 17.87 -4.10
N ASN A 93 -10.75 18.32 -3.39
CA ASN A 93 -11.41 19.62 -3.56
C ASN A 93 -11.61 20.25 -2.18
N ASN A 94 -11.87 21.57 -2.14
CA ASN A 94 -11.97 22.35 -0.90
C ASN A 94 -10.66 22.37 -0.09
N LEU A 95 -9.52 22.32 -0.78
CA LEU A 95 -8.23 22.58 -0.16
C LEU A 95 -8.12 24.07 0.20
N SER A 96 -7.32 24.37 1.22
CA SER A 96 -6.94 25.74 1.54
C SER A 96 -5.82 26.20 0.59
N PRO A 97 -5.85 27.43 0.07
CA PRO A 97 -4.71 28.02 -0.66
C PRO A 97 -3.45 28.14 0.20
N GLU A 98 -2.29 28.25 -0.44
CA GLU A 98 -0.97 28.42 0.19
C GLU A 98 -0.65 27.38 1.29
N THR A 99 -1.26 26.19 1.20
CA THR A 99 -1.22 25.15 2.24
C THR A 99 -0.50 23.92 1.70
N SER A 100 0.42 23.37 2.51
CA SER A 100 1.09 22.11 2.22
C SER A 100 0.24 20.93 2.66
N TYR A 101 0.16 19.91 1.82
CA TYR A 101 -0.54 18.66 2.06
C TYR A 101 0.38 17.47 1.80
N TYR A 102 0.22 16.44 2.63
CA TYR A 102 0.82 15.13 2.49
C TYR A 102 -0.23 14.14 2.01
N VAL A 103 0.13 13.23 1.11
CA VAL A 103 -0.80 12.27 0.50
C VAL A 103 -0.18 10.88 0.47
N ARG A 104 -1.01 9.86 0.71
CA ARG A 104 -0.63 8.45 0.60
C ARG A 104 -1.77 7.64 -0.05
N THR A 105 -1.45 6.84 -1.05
CA THR A 105 -2.29 5.71 -1.48
C THR A 105 -2.51 4.77 -0.29
N PHE A 106 -3.72 4.27 -0.10
CA PHE A 106 -4.03 3.32 0.97
C PHE A 106 -4.92 2.15 0.52
N ILE A 107 -4.86 1.08 1.30
CA ILE A 107 -5.85 0.01 1.33
C ILE A 107 -6.12 -0.42 2.76
N ALA A 108 -7.39 -0.57 3.16
CA ALA A 108 -7.75 -0.92 4.53
C ALA A 108 -8.99 -1.81 4.64
N ASN A 109 -9.01 -2.68 5.64
CA ASN A 109 -10.15 -3.52 5.99
C ASN A 109 -10.27 -3.66 7.52
N SER A 110 -11.08 -4.59 8.01
CA SER A 110 -11.23 -4.89 9.44
C SER A 110 -9.98 -5.51 10.11
N ALA A 111 -8.99 -5.98 9.34
CA ALA A 111 -7.76 -6.58 9.86
C ALA A 111 -6.60 -5.55 9.95
N GLY A 112 -6.62 -4.49 9.15
CA GLY A 112 -5.59 -3.45 9.20
C GLY A 112 -5.64 -2.48 8.01
N ALA A 113 -4.64 -1.61 7.93
CA ALA A 113 -4.45 -0.66 6.83
C ALA A 113 -2.99 -0.69 6.36
N PHE A 114 -2.80 -0.67 5.04
CA PHE A 114 -1.52 -0.54 4.36
C PHE A 114 -1.50 0.77 3.57
N TYR A 115 -0.32 1.34 3.40
CA TYR A 115 -0.13 2.67 2.83
C TYR A 115 1.11 2.68 1.94
N GLY A 116 1.07 3.47 0.86
CA GLY A 116 2.24 3.71 0.01
C GLY A 116 3.25 4.68 0.60
N ASN A 117 4.20 5.09 -0.24
CA ASN A 117 5.07 6.24 0.00
C ASN A 117 4.24 7.51 0.24
N GLU A 118 4.84 8.43 0.99
CA GLU A 118 4.32 9.79 1.16
C GLU A 118 4.87 10.69 0.05
N ILE A 119 3.96 11.45 -0.57
CA ILE A 119 4.30 12.62 -1.39
C ILE A 119 3.76 13.88 -0.70
N SER A 120 4.32 15.04 -1.05
CA SER A 120 3.86 16.32 -0.52
C SER A 120 3.78 17.39 -1.60
N PHE A 121 2.74 18.22 -1.57
CA PHE A 121 2.59 19.35 -2.48
C PHE A 121 2.05 20.57 -1.73
N THR A 122 2.18 21.76 -2.32
CA THR A 122 1.63 23.01 -1.77
C THR A 122 0.68 23.63 -2.79
N THR A 123 -0.53 23.99 -2.35
CA THR A 123 -1.48 24.73 -3.18
C THR A 123 -0.97 26.16 -3.46
N PRO A 124 -1.16 26.72 -4.67
CA PRO A 124 -0.83 28.11 -4.95
C PRO A 124 -1.75 29.08 -4.19
N ALA A 125 -1.42 30.36 -4.26
CA ALA A 125 -2.28 31.43 -3.75
C ALA A 125 -3.61 31.54 -4.50
N ALA A 126 -4.66 32.00 -3.81
CA ALA A 126 -5.98 32.18 -4.40
C ALA A 126 -5.94 33.10 -5.62
N GLY A 127 -6.50 32.65 -6.75
CA GLY A 127 -6.52 33.39 -8.02
C GLY A 127 -5.30 33.16 -8.93
N SER A 128 -4.35 32.32 -8.53
CA SER A 128 -3.29 31.80 -9.41
C SER A 128 -3.73 30.49 -10.05
N ASN A 129 -4.42 30.58 -11.20
CA ASN A 129 -4.81 29.47 -12.08
C ASN A 129 -4.03 29.53 -13.40
#